data_AF-A0A430MBE0-F1
#
_entry.id   AF-A0A430MBE0-F1
#
_cell.length_a   1.000
_cell.length_b   1.000
_cell.length_c   1.000
_cell.angle_alpha   90.00
_cell.angle_beta   90.00
_cell.angle_gamma   90.00
#
_symmetry.space_group_name_H-M   'P 1'
#
loop_
_entity.id
_entity.type
_entity.pdbx_description
1 polymer ?
#
loop_
_entity_poly.entity_id
_entity_poly.type
_entity_poly.pdbx_seq_one_letter_code
_entity_poly.pdbx_strand_id
1 'polypeptide(L)'
;MAPVHIGALLFDYQAIDVIGPIDLLNSCNKKYMSALQPLTGAKEETVSHAPEFIFHHIGVDKEPVHLLSSDITIVPSATVDECPDLDILIIGGPDPVNFKLHPKHADFLRKHVAAGKLLFTNCTGAAVAASTGVLDGKNATINNLAFKLMKQVYPNVNWSINKKWVVDGNIWTGGGAVAGMDMISYWIKENYGLDILSQASSMLDFEPRDIDGVLNVLPKRYDESGNQLPTHVFP
;
A
#
# COMPACT_ATOMS: atom_id res chain seq x y z
N MET A 1 5.30 -20.81 -5.57
CA MET A 1 6.24 -19.66 -5.63
C MET A 1 6.75 -19.41 -4.21
N ALA A 2 7.92 -18.81 -4.05
CA ALA A 2 8.37 -18.37 -2.72
C ALA A 2 7.42 -17.26 -2.20
N PRO A 3 7.16 -17.17 -0.88
CA PRO A 3 6.37 -16.08 -0.32
C PRO A 3 7.03 -14.73 -0.59
N VAL A 4 6.21 -13.71 -0.82
CA VAL A 4 6.66 -12.32 -1.01
C VAL A 4 6.64 -11.62 0.36
N HIS A 5 7.80 -11.08 0.77
CA HIS A 5 7.94 -10.41 2.05
C HIS A 5 7.60 -8.92 1.93
N ILE A 6 6.61 -8.48 2.69
CA ILE A 6 6.09 -7.11 2.68
C ILE A 6 6.31 -6.48 4.05
N GLY A 7 7.11 -5.42 4.11
CA GLY A 7 7.36 -4.67 5.33
C GLY A 7 6.67 -3.32 5.34
N ALA A 8 6.37 -2.82 6.54
CA ALA A 8 6.00 -1.43 6.78
C ALA A 8 6.88 -0.86 7.90
N LEU A 9 7.50 0.30 7.66
CA LEU A 9 8.22 0.99 8.73
C LEU A 9 7.22 1.49 9.76
N LEU A 10 7.43 1.10 11.02
CA LEU A 10 6.53 1.41 12.12
C LEU A 10 7.04 2.63 12.91
N PHE A 11 6.31 3.72 12.76
CA PHE A 11 6.39 4.96 13.52
C PHE A 11 4.95 5.54 13.61
N ASP A 12 4.77 6.74 14.15
CA ASP A 12 3.48 7.42 14.33
C ASP A 12 2.88 7.90 12.99
N TYR A 13 2.53 6.96 12.10
CA TYR A 13 1.83 7.22 10.84
C TYR A 13 0.30 7.17 11.00
N GLN A 14 -0.43 7.70 10.02
CA GLN A 14 -1.88 7.53 9.89
C GLN A 14 -2.23 6.07 9.56
N ALA A 15 -3.01 5.42 10.42
CA ALA A 15 -3.20 3.96 10.41
C ALA A 15 -3.63 3.39 9.05
N ILE A 16 -4.60 4.01 8.38
CA ILE A 16 -5.15 3.53 7.10
C ILE A 16 -4.11 3.55 5.96
N ASP A 17 -3.05 4.34 6.06
CA ASP A 17 -2.00 4.40 5.04
C ASP A 17 -1.22 3.09 4.93
N VAL A 18 -1.25 2.27 5.98
CA VAL A 18 -0.54 0.98 6.04
C VAL A 18 -1.53 -0.17 6.22
N ILE A 19 -2.46 -0.05 7.18
CA ILE A 19 -3.37 -1.15 7.53
C ILE A 19 -4.33 -1.47 6.38
N GLY A 20 -4.91 -0.47 5.72
CA GLY A 20 -5.83 -0.70 4.58
C GLY A 20 -5.16 -1.47 3.43
N PRO A 21 -4.01 -1.01 2.91
CA PRO A 21 -3.21 -1.76 1.96
C PRO A 21 -2.83 -3.18 2.39
N ILE A 22 -2.41 -3.38 3.64
CA ILE A 22 -2.04 -4.70 4.15
C ILE A 22 -3.25 -5.62 4.19
N ASP A 23 -4.42 -5.14 4.61
CA ASP A 23 -5.64 -5.95 4.60
C ASP A 23 -6.06 -6.34 3.18
N LEU A 24 -5.94 -5.43 2.20
CA LEU A 24 -6.19 -5.76 0.79
C LEU A 24 -5.23 -6.84 0.27
N LEU A 25 -3.93 -6.70 0.56
CA LEU A 25 -2.92 -7.69 0.18
C LEU A 25 -3.17 -9.03 0.90
N ASN A 26 -3.56 -9.00 2.17
CA ASN A 26 -3.90 -10.21 2.92
C ASN A 26 -5.13 -10.91 2.34
N SER A 27 -6.10 -10.16 1.81
CA SER A 27 -7.25 -10.71 1.08
C SER A 27 -6.86 -11.41 -0.23
N CYS A 28 -5.68 -11.13 -0.79
CA CYS A 28 -5.13 -11.85 -1.94
C CYS A 28 -4.40 -13.14 -1.54
N ASN A 29 -4.08 -13.32 -0.26
CA ASN A 29 -3.20 -14.37 0.23
C ASN A 29 -3.86 -15.74 0.06
N LYS A 30 -3.19 -16.68 -0.62
CA LYS A 30 -3.78 -17.96 -1.03
C LYS A 30 -4.36 -18.73 0.14
N LYS A 31 -3.64 -18.86 1.26
CA LYS A 31 -4.18 -19.51 2.47
C LYS A 31 -5.48 -18.88 2.96
N TYR A 32 -5.58 -17.56 2.93
CA TYR A 32 -6.76 -16.83 3.38
C TYR A 32 -7.92 -16.97 2.38
N MET A 33 -7.63 -16.88 1.08
CA MET A 33 -8.60 -17.09 0.01
C MET A 33 -9.15 -18.53 0.00
N SER A 34 -8.28 -19.54 0.19
CA SER A 34 -8.69 -20.94 0.31
C SER A 34 -9.62 -21.16 1.52
N ALA A 35 -9.30 -20.55 2.66
CA ALA A 35 -10.12 -20.70 3.88
C ALA A 35 -11.53 -20.09 3.71
N LEU A 36 -11.65 -19.04 2.90
CA LEU A 36 -12.91 -18.34 2.65
C LEU A 36 -13.60 -18.75 1.35
N GLN A 37 -13.03 -19.70 0.60
CA GLN A 37 -13.60 -20.21 -0.65
C GLN A 37 -15.06 -20.69 -0.50
N PRO A 38 -15.47 -21.37 0.61
CA PRO A 38 -16.87 -21.76 0.79
C PRO A 38 -17.85 -20.58 0.94
N LEU A 39 -17.38 -19.41 1.37
CA LEU A 39 -18.19 -18.19 1.53
C LEU A 39 -18.19 -17.32 0.28
N THR A 40 -17.04 -17.21 -0.38
CA THR A 40 -16.81 -16.31 -1.52
C THR A 40 -17.19 -16.94 -2.86
N GLY A 41 -17.26 -18.28 -2.93
CA GLY A 41 -17.42 -18.98 -4.20
C GLY A 41 -16.23 -18.79 -5.14
N ALA A 42 -15.05 -18.44 -4.61
CA ALA A 42 -13.84 -18.23 -5.40
C ALA A 42 -13.51 -19.49 -6.23
N LYS A 43 -13.27 -19.28 -7.53
CA LYS A 43 -12.95 -20.38 -8.47
C LYS A 43 -11.64 -21.04 -8.06
N GLU A 44 -11.58 -22.37 -8.17
CA GLU A 44 -10.38 -23.14 -7.87
C GLU A 44 -9.16 -22.66 -8.66
N GLU A 45 -9.36 -22.29 -9.93
CA GLU A 45 -8.32 -21.70 -10.78
C GLU A 45 -7.72 -20.43 -10.14
N THR A 46 -8.56 -19.48 -9.72
CA THR A 46 -8.12 -18.25 -9.04
C THR A 46 -7.38 -18.54 -7.74
N VAL A 47 -7.90 -19.44 -6.90
CA VAL A 47 -7.25 -19.82 -5.65
C VAL A 47 -5.90 -20.53 -5.89
N SER A 48 -5.80 -21.31 -6.96
CA SER A 48 -4.60 -22.12 -7.25
C SER A 48 -3.36 -21.26 -7.55
N HIS A 49 -3.55 -20.09 -8.17
CA HIS A 49 -2.48 -19.17 -8.57
C HIS A 49 -2.30 -17.96 -7.65
N ALA A 50 -3.17 -17.80 -6.65
CA ALA A 50 -3.08 -16.73 -5.66
C ALA A 50 -1.69 -16.65 -4.99
N PRO A 51 -1.19 -15.43 -4.70
CA PRO A 51 0.10 -15.22 -4.07
C PRO A 51 0.14 -15.64 -2.60
N GLU A 52 1.35 -15.79 -2.06
CA GLU A 52 1.60 -15.93 -0.63
C GLU A 52 2.35 -14.69 -0.14
N PHE A 53 1.77 -13.98 0.83
CA PHE A 53 2.36 -12.77 1.42
C PHE A 53 2.69 -12.97 2.90
N ILE A 54 3.83 -12.44 3.33
CA ILE A 54 4.24 -12.39 4.74
C ILE A 54 4.48 -10.93 5.12
N PHE A 55 3.77 -10.47 6.15
CA PHE A 55 3.77 -9.07 6.57
C PHE A 55 4.67 -8.83 7.78
N HIS A 56 5.35 -7.68 7.78
CA HIS A 56 6.24 -7.24 8.86
C HIS A 56 5.97 -5.77 9.21
N HIS A 57 5.56 -5.48 10.44
CA HIS A 57 5.64 -4.14 11.03
C HIS A 57 7.02 -3.97 11.68
N ILE A 58 7.80 -2.99 11.21
CA ILE A 58 9.25 -2.90 11.43
C ILE A 58 9.58 -1.67 12.30
N GLY A 59 9.84 -1.92 13.57
CA GLY A 59 10.27 -0.91 14.53
C GLY A 59 11.79 -0.68 14.49
N VAL A 60 12.23 0.37 15.18
CA VAL A 60 13.67 0.55 15.50
C VAL A 60 14.12 -0.39 16.62
N ASP A 61 13.17 -0.81 17.44
CA ASP A 61 13.24 -1.78 18.52
C ASP A 61 11.88 -2.51 18.61
N LYS A 62 11.61 -3.19 19.72
CA LYS A 62 10.36 -3.92 19.99
C LYS A 62 9.37 -3.15 20.87
N GLU A 63 9.64 -1.88 21.16
CA GLU A 63 8.75 -1.08 22.00
C GLU A 63 7.44 -0.76 21.24
N PRO A 64 6.29 -0.74 21.94
CA PRO A 64 5.01 -0.41 21.31
C PRO A 64 5.02 1.01 20.73
N VAL A 65 4.48 1.15 19.52
CA VAL A 65 4.35 2.44 18.83
C VAL A 65 2.88 2.83 18.76
N HIS A 66 2.55 3.99 19.30
CA HIS A 66 1.22 4.59 19.17
C HIS A 66 1.12 5.35 17.84
N LEU A 67 0.12 5.01 17.04
CA LEU A 67 -0.08 5.60 15.72
C LEU A 67 -0.69 7.00 15.80
N LEU A 68 -0.50 7.80 14.74
CA LEU A 68 -1.04 9.17 14.66
C LEU A 68 -2.57 9.21 14.64
N SER A 69 -3.21 8.15 14.16
CA SER A 69 -4.66 8.09 14.02
C SER A 69 -5.24 6.79 14.58
N SER A 70 -6.55 6.83 14.82
CA SER A 70 -7.38 5.67 15.19
C SER A 70 -7.13 5.08 16.58
N ASP A 71 -6.32 5.72 17.43
CA ASP A 71 -6.03 5.29 18.80
C ASP A 71 -5.48 3.85 18.87
N ILE A 72 -4.60 3.52 17.91
CA ILE A 72 -4.01 2.18 17.75
C ILE A 72 -2.57 2.20 18.26
N THR A 73 -2.21 1.16 19.01
CA THR A 73 -0.81 0.86 19.37
C THR A 73 -0.40 -0.47 18.75
N ILE A 74 0.73 -0.50 18.05
CA ILE A 74 1.28 -1.71 17.41
C ILE A 74 2.61 -2.08 18.07
N VAL A 75 2.76 -3.36 18.41
CA VAL A 75 4.06 -3.93 18.81
C VAL A 75 4.80 -4.39 17.55
N PRO A 76 6.04 -3.92 17.30
CA PRO A 76 6.82 -4.31 16.13
C PRO A 76 7.00 -5.84 16.00
N SER A 77 6.56 -6.41 14.88
CA SER A 77 6.79 -7.82 14.55
C SER A 77 8.24 -8.14 14.18
N ALA A 78 8.99 -7.14 13.71
CA ALA A 78 10.42 -7.20 13.42
C ALA A 78 11.08 -5.86 13.77
N THR A 79 12.40 -5.85 13.86
CA THR A 79 13.19 -4.61 13.95
C THR A 79 13.96 -4.40 12.65
N VAL A 80 14.41 -3.18 12.39
CA VAL A 80 15.32 -2.86 11.27
C VAL A 80 16.61 -3.68 11.25
N ASP A 81 17.02 -4.25 12.39
CA ASP A 81 18.24 -5.04 12.52
C ASP A 81 17.98 -6.56 12.34
N GLU A 82 16.73 -7.01 12.48
CA GLU A 82 16.34 -8.43 12.49
C GLU A 82 15.34 -8.82 11.39
N CYS A 83 14.84 -7.84 10.64
CA CYS A 83 13.86 -8.08 9.57
C CYS A 83 14.50 -8.89 8.42
N PRO A 84 13.78 -9.87 7.83
CA PRO A 84 14.23 -10.54 6.62
C PRO A 84 14.34 -9.55 5.44
N ASP A 85 15.03 -9.97 4.38
CA ASP A 85 15.01 -9.23 3.13
C ASP A 85 13.57 -9.05 2.63
N LEU A 86 13.21 -7.80 2.30
CA LEU A 86 11.88 -7.44 1.85
C LEU A 86 11.83 -7.34 0.34
N ASP A 87 10.71 -7.77 -0.24
CA ASP A 87 10.39 -7.52 -1.64
C ASP A 87 9.69 -6.18 -1.82
N ILE A 88 8.87 -5.81 -0.84
CA ILE A 88 8.04 -4.61 -0.85
C ILE A 88 8.16 -3.90 0.50
N LEU A 89 8.35 -2.58 0.46
CA LEU A 89 8.29 -1.72 1.64
C LEU A 89 7.17 -0.70 1.49
N ILE A 90 6.34 -0.56 2.51
CA ILE A 90 5.23 0.40 2.58
C ILE A 90 5.58 1.48 3.62
N ILE A 91 5.44 2.74 3.24
CA ILE A 91 5.67 3.90 4.11
C ILE A 91 4.36 4.67 4.28
N GLY A 92 3.83 4.66 5.51
CA GLY A 92 2.69 5.47 5.89
C GLY A 92 3.04 6.94 6.11
N GLY A 93 2.03 7.81 6.12
CA GLY A 93 2.18 9.23 6.33
C GLY A 93 2.13 9.65 7.80
N PRO A 94 3.21 10.25 8.35
CA PRO A 94 3.20 10.87 9.68
C PRO A 94 2.76 12.35 9.60
N ASP A 95 2.85 13.07 10.72
CA ASP A 95 2.70 14.53 10.74
C ASP A 95 3.67 15.18 9.74
N PRO A 96 3.20 15.84 8.66
CA PRO A 96 4.08 16.43 7.65
C PRO A 96 4.89 17.63 8.15
N VAL A 97 4.61 18.18 9.33
CA VAL A 97 5.24 19.40 9.83
C VAL A 97 6.36 19.10 10.83
N ASN A 98 6.10 18.24 11.82
CA ASN A 98 7.02 18.07 12.95
C ASN A 98 7.74 16.71 12.99
N PHE A 99 7.29 15.74 12.18
CA PHE A 99 7.86 14.40 12.20
C PHE A 99 9.33 14.40 11.79
N LYS A 100 10.13 13.58 12.48
CA LYS A 100 11.53 13.31 12.15
C LYS A 100 11.75 11.81 12.08
N LEU A 101 12.17 11.34 10.91
CA LEU A 101 12.49 9.93 10.72
C LEU A 101 13.71 9.54 11.55
N HIS A 102 13.62 8.42 12.26
CA HIS A 102 14.75 7.89 13.01
C HIS A 102 15.90 7.47 12.05
N PRO A 103 17.18 7.71 12.38
CA PRO A 103 18.30 7.39 11.49
C PRO A 103 18.35 5.94 11.02
N LYS A 104 18.05 4.97 11.90
CA LYS A 104 18.00 3.55 11.51
C LYS A 104 16.93 3.26 10.45
N HIS A 105 15.75 3.88 10.55
CA HIS A 105 14.71 3.77 9.52
C HIS A 105 15.14 4.42 8.21
N ALA A 106 15.82 5.57 8.28
CA ALA A 106 16.36 6.25 7.11
C ALA A 106 17.40 5.40 6.38
N ASP A 107 18.32 4.77 7.11
CA ASP A 107 19.32 3.86 6.56
C ASP A 107 18.68 2.61 5.96
N PHE A 108 17.69 2.03 6.64
CA PHE A 108 16.94 0.88 6.15
C PHE A 108 16.23 1.21 4.82
N LEU A 109 15.51 2.33 4.76
CA LEU A 109 14.83 2.79 3.54
C LEU A 109 15.82 3.02 2.38
N ARG A 110 16.96 3.68 2.64
CA ARG A 110 18.00 3.88 1.63
C ARG A 110 18.53 2.55 1.07
N LYS A 111 18.80 1.57 1.95
CA LYS A 111 19.27 0.23 1.53
C LYS A 111 18.22 -0.50 0.70
N HIS A 112 16.95 -0.47 1.11
CA HIS A 112 15.84 -1.11 0.38
C HIS A 112 15.71 -0.55 -1.04
N VAL A 113 15.71 0.78 -1.18
CA VAL A 113 15.61 1.42 -2.50
C VAL A 113 16.86 1.16 -3.35
N ALA A 114 18.05 1.21 -2.75
CA ALA A 114 19.32 0.92 -3.45
C ALA A 114 19.39 -0.52 -3.97
N ALA A 115 18.72 -1.46 -3.32
CA ALA A 115 18.58 -2.84 -3.77
C ALA A 115 17.58 -3.01 -4.94
N GLY A 116 16.92 -1.94 -5.39
CA GLY A 116 15.95 -1.96 -6.49
C GLY A 116 14.61 -2.60 -6.11
N LYS A 117 14.34 -2.78 -4.81
CA LYS A 117 13.11 -3.39 -4.30
C LYS A 117 11.94 -2.40 -4.31
N LEU A 118 10.71 -2.91 -4.36
CA LEU A 118 9.52 -2.09 -4.54
C LEU A 118 9.26 -1.23 -3.30
N LEU A 119 9.06 0.07 -3.50
CA LEU A 119 8.68 1.02 -2.46
C LEU A 119 7.29 1.58 -2.77
N PHE A 120 6.37 1.42 -1.83
CA PHE A 120 5.11 2.15 -1.80
C PHE A 120 5.16 3.22 -0.73
N THR A 121 4.73 4.44 -1.05
CA THR A 121 4.48 5.48 -0.06
C THR A 121 3.06 5.98 -0.19
N ASN A 122 2.37 6.17 0.94
CA ASN A 122 0.99 6.65 0.95
C ASN A 122 0.90 7.97 1.73
N CYS A 123 0.01 8.86 1.30
CA CYS A 123 -0.23 10.14 1.97
C CYS A 123 1.05 10.98 2.08
N THR A 124 1.45 11.37 3.29
CA THR A 124 2.68 12.11 3.59
C THR A 124 3.91 11.20 3.67
N GLY A 125 3.77 9.89 3.47
CA GLY A 125 4.89 8.94 3.46
C GLY A 125 5.90 9.23 2.35
N ALA A 126 5.49 9.89 1.26
CA ALA A 126 6.42 10.36 0.23
C ALA A 126 7.40 11.41 0.77
N ALA A 127 7.01 12.23 1.77
CA ALA A 127 7.92 13.15 2.43
C ALA A 127 8.96 12.41 3.29
N VAL A 128 8.59 11.28 3.91
CA VAL A 128 9.52 10.41 4.64
C VAL A 128 10.59 9.89 3.66
N ALA A 129 10.19 9.39 2.50
CA ALA A 129 11.13 8.97 1.47
C ALA A 129 11.99 10.14 0.97
N ALA A 130 11.39 11.28 0.63
CA ALA A 130 12.11 12.48 0.20
C ALA A 130 13.16 12.94 1.23
N SER A 131 12.88 12.83 2.54
CA SER A 131 13.80 13.19 3.62
C SER A 131 15.11 12.41 3.62
N THR A 132 15.14 11.25 2.96
CA THR A 132 16.32 10.39 2.83
C THR A 132 17.10 10.59 1.52
N GLY A 133 16.61 11.48 0.64
CA GLY A 133 17.19 11.74 -0.68
C GLY A 133 16.86 10.68 -1.75
N VAL A 134 16.14 9.61 -1.42
CA VAL A 134 15.84 8.53 -2.39
C VAL A 134 14.86 8.97 -3.50
N LEU A 135 14.17 10.09 -3.32
CA LEU A 135 13.28 10.68 -4.33
C LEU A 135 13.94 11.81 -5.15
N ASP A 136 15.19 12.17 -4.87
CA ASP A 136 15.86 13.25 -5.60
C ASP A 136 15.99 12.89 -7.10
N GLY A 137 15.50 13.77 -7.97
CA GLY A 137 15.41 13.58 -9.41
C GLY A 137 14.29 12.64 -9.89
N LYS A 138 13.49 12.08 -8.97
CA LYS A 138 12.40 11.14 -9.28
C LYS A 138 11.06 11.86 -9.44
N ASN A 139 10.20 11.29 -10.28
CA ASN A 139 8.80 11.69 -10.36
C ASN A 139 8.04 11.10 -9.17
N ALA A 140 7.29 11.95 -8.45
CA ALA A 140 6.53 11.51 -7.29
C ALA A 140 5.26 12.34 -7.10
N THR A 141 4.30 11.79 -6.36
CA THR A 141 3.16 12.52 -5.80
C THR A 141 3.14 12.38 -4.29
N ILE A 142 2.30 13.18 -3.65
CA ILE A 142 2.11 13.22 -2.21
C ILE A 142 0.68 13.70 -1.94
N ASN A 143 0.24 13.60 -0.68
CA ASN A 143 -1.03 14.15 -0.26
C ASN A 143 -1.24 15.59 -0.75
N ASN A 144 -2.40 15.84 -1.34
CA ASN A 144 -2.76 17.14 -1.93
C ASN A 144 -2.62 18.30 -0.94
N LEU A 145 -2.88 18.08 0.34
CA LEU A 145 -2.74 19.08 1.40
C LEU A 145 -1.26 19.40 1.69
N ALA A 146 -0.39 18.40 1.61
CA ALA A 146 1.04 18.53 1.86
C ALA A 146 1.83 18.99 0.63
N PHE A 147 1.27 18.87 -0.58
CA PHE A 147 1.96 19.10 -1.86
C PHE A 147 2.69 20.44 -1.93
N LYS A 148 2.02 21.55 -1.59
CA LYS A 148 2.63 22.89 -1.69
C LYS A 148 3.84 23.03 -0.77
N LEU A 149 3.74 22.51 0.47
CA LEU A 149 4.83 22.56 1.44
C LEU A 149 5.98 21.64 1.01
N MET A 150 5.68 20.39 0.65
CA MET A 150 6.72 19.41 0.35
C MET A 150 7.47 19.72 -0.95
N LYS A 151 6.82 20.41 -1.90
CA LYS A 151 7.52 20.95 -3.07
C LYS A 151 8.56 22.03 -2.71
N GLN A 152 8.35 22.78 -1.63
CA GLN A 152 9.32 23.77 -1.13
C GLN A 152 10.43 23.11 -0.30
N VAL A 153 10.07 22.14 0.54
CA VAL A 153 11.02 21.46 1.44
C VAL A 153 11.95 20.51 0.66
N TYR A 154 11.41 19.81 -0.35
CA TYR A 154 12.14 18.84 -1.16
C TYR A 154 12.08 19.23 -2.65
N PRO A 155 12.78 20.30 -3.07
CA PRO A 155 12.69 20.85 -4.42
C PRO A 155 13.36 19.98 -5.49
N ASN A 156 14.22 19.03 -5.09
CA ASN A 156 14.88 18.10 -6.00
C ASN A 156 13.95 16.98 -6.51
N VAL A 157 12.78 16.81 -5.90
CA VAL A 157 11.79 15.81 -6.33
C VAL A 157 10.86 16.43 -7.39
N ASN A 158 10.61 15.70 -8.47
CA ASN A 158 9.70 16.12 -9.54
C ASN A 158 8.24 15.86 -9.12
N TRP A 159 7.73 16.70 -8.21
CA TRP A 159 6.38 16.55 -7.65
C TRP A 159 5.25 16.85 -8.67
N SER A 160 4.26 15.97 -8.73
CA SER A 160 3.02 16.13 -9.52
C SER A 160 1.80 15.66 -8.74
N ILE A 161 0.65 16.32 -8.93
CA ILE A 161 -0.66 15.91 -8.38
C ILE A 161 -1.70 15.67 -9.48
N ASN A 162 -1.25 15.52 -10.73
CA ASN A 162 -2.14 15.32 -11.88
C ASN A 162 -2.84 13.95 -11.85
N LYS A 163 -2.28 13.00 -11.11
CA LYS A 163 -2.73 11.61 -11.00
C LYS A 163 -2.78 11.20 -9.52
N LYS A 164 -3.59 10.19 -9.22
CA LYS A 164 -3.76 9.66 -7.84
C LYS A 164 -2.48 9.02 -7.30
N TRP A 165 -1.67 8.44 -8.18
CA TRP A 165 -0.33 7.94 -7.87
C TRP A 165 0.65 8.20 -9.03
N VAL A 166 1.94 8.08 -8.75
CA VAL A 166 3.04 8.18 -9.71
C VAL A 166 3.95 6.97 -9.56
N VAL A 167 4.36 6.40 -10.68
CA VAL A 167 5.30 5.29 -10.79
C VAL A 167 6.59 5.76 -11.45
N ASP A 168 7.73 5.65 -10.76
CA ASP A 168 9.07 5.91 -11.29
C ASP A 168 9.99 4.73 -10.95
N GLY A 169 10.06 3.76 -11.86
CA GLY A 169 10.79 2.50 -11.66
C GLY A 169 10.19 1.66 -10.53
N ASN A 170 11.00 1.37 -9.52
CA ASN A 170 10.61 0.61 -8.33
C ASN A 170 9.97 1.48 -7.22
N ILE A 171 9.73 2.77 -7.48
CA ILE A 171 9.16 3.70 -6.49
C ILE A 171 7.76 4.11 -6.94
N TRP A 172 6.79 3.81 -6.09
CA TRP A 172 5.38 4.06 -6.30
C TRP A 172 4.87 4.96 -5.17
N THR A 173 4.40 6.15 -5.54
CA THR A 173 3.94 7.15 -4.57
C THR A 173 2.45 7.39 -4.78
N GLY A 174 1.65 7.19 -3.75
CA GLY A 174 0.21 7.44 -3.72
C GLY A 174 -0.09 8.75 -3.00
N GLY A 175 -0.92 9.60 -3.61
CA GLY A 175 -1.23 10.93 -3.09
C GLY A 175 -1.93 10.89 -1.74
N GLY A 176 -3.18 10.42 -1.68
CA GLY A 176 -3.92 10.27 -0.41
C GLY A 176 -3.86 8.85 0.15
N ALA A 177 -4.33 8.68 1.39
CA ALA A 177 -4.44 7.37 2.06
C ALA A 177 -5.14 6.31 1.21
N VAL A 178 -6.40 6.57 0.85
CA VAL A 178 -7.22 5.66 0.03
C VAL A 178 -6.69 5.59 -1.40
N ALA A 179 -6.08 6.66 -1.92
CA ALA A 179 -5.42 6.60 -3.24
C ALA A 179 -4.19 5.67 -3.23
N GLY A 180 -3.54 5.52 -2.07
CA GLY A 180 -2.48 4.54 -1.85
C GLY A 180 -3.01 3.10 -1.87
N MET A 181 -4.19 2.87 -1.29
CA MET A 181 -4.89 1.59 -1.38
C MET A 181 -5.30 1.28 -2.84
N ASP A 182 -5.86 2.26 -3.56
CA ASP A 182 -6.18 2.15 -5.00
C ASP A 182 -4.95 1.83 -5.85
N MET A 183 -3.82 2.48 -5.57
CA MET A 183 -2.53 2.23 -6.23
C MET A 183 -2.07 0.78 -6.05
N ILE A 184 -2.23 0.23 -4.84
CA ILE A 184 -1.87 -1.17 -4.56
C ILE A 184 -2.86 -2.12 -5.21
N SER A 185 -4.15 -1.77 -5.31
CA SER A 185 -5.11 -2.54 -6.14
C SER A 185 -4.70 -2.59 -7.59
N TYR A 186 -4.24 -1.47 -8.15
CA TYR A 186 -3.71 -1.43 -9.51
C TYR A 186 -2.48 -2.35 -9.64
N TRP A 187 -1.54 -2.30 -8.71
CA TRP A 187 -0.39 -3.22 -8.69
C TRP A 187 -0.82 -4.69 -8.62
N ILE A 188 -1.76 -5.04 -7.73
CA ILE A 188 -2.30 -6.40 -7.62
C ILE A 188 -2.87 -6.87 -8.96
N LYS A 189 -3.68 -6.04 -9.62
CA LYS A 189 -4.28 -6.37 -10.92
C LYS A 189 -3.21 -6.64 -11.98
N GLU A 190 -2.20 -5.78 -12.07
CA GLU A 190 -1.14 -5.91 -13.09
C GLU A 190 -0.23 -7.12 -12.83
N ASN A 191 -0.03 -7.51 -11.56
CA ASN A 191 0.89 -8.58 -11.18
C ASN A 191 0.24 -9.96 -10.96
N TYR A 192 -1.02 -10.00 -10.55
CA TYR A 192 -1.74 -11.24 -10.19
C TYR A 192 -3.09 -11.39 -10.89
N GLY A 193 -3.51 -10.43 -11.70
CA GLY A 193 -4.74 -10.51 -12.49
C GLY A 193 -5.97 -9.91 -11.81
N LEU A 194 -6.97 -9.62 -12.65
CA LEU A 194 -8.23 -9.01 -12.23
C LEU A 194 -9.07 -9.97 -11.37
N ASP A 195 -8.94 -11.28 -11.56
CA ASP A 195 -9.66 -12.28 -10.77
C ASP A 195 -9.22 -12.28 -9.30
N ILE A 196 -7.91 -12.24 -9.04
CA ILE A 196 -7.36 -12.10 -7.68
C ILE A 196 -7.80 -10.77 -7.06
N LEU A 197 -7.65 -9.65 -7.78
CA LEU A 197 -8.10 -8.36 -7.28
C LEU A 197 -9.59 -8.38 -6.95
N SER A 198 -10.43 -8.94 -7.84
CA SER A 198 -11.88 -8.96 -7.66
C SER A 198 -12.28 -9.79 -6.44
N GLN A 199 -11.64 -10.95 -6.23
CA GLN A 199 -11.89 -11.78 -5.05
C GLN A 199 -11.46 -11.06 -3.77
N ALA A 200 -10.23 -10.54 -3.72
CA ALA A 200 -9.72 -9.83 -2.56
C ALA A 200 -10.55 -8.59 -2.21
N SER A 201 -10.97 -7.83 -3.22
CA SER A 201 -11.82 -6.65 -3.08
C SER A 201 -13.20 -7.00 -2.52
N SER A 202 -13.78 -8.12 -2.95
CA SER A 202 -15.09 -8.58 -2.47
C SER A 202 -15.11 -8.91 -0.98
N MET A 203 -13.98 -9.37 -0.44
CA MET A 203 -13.86 -9.70 0.97
C MET A 203 -13.85 -8.48 1.89
N LEU A 204 -13.51 -7.31 1.34
CA LEU A 204 -13.47 -6.03 2.06
C LEU A 204 -14.63 -5.10 1.70
N ASP A 205 -15.53 -5.52 0.79
CA ASP A 205 -16.54 -4.65 0.16
C ASP A 205 -15.90 -3.36 -0.40
N PHE A 206 -14.76 -3.50 -1.07
CA PHE A 206 -13.92 -2.39 -1.51
C PHE A 206 -13.90 -2.24 -3.03
N GLU A 207 -14.30 -1.06 -3.51
CA GLU A 207 -14.22 -0.72 -4.94
C GLU A 207 -13.01 0.19 -5.22
N PRO A 208 -11.95 -0.30 -5.89
CA PRO A 208 -10.80 0.52 -6.22
C PRO A 208 -11.10 1.54 -7.32
N ARG A 209 -10.54 2.73 -7.16
CA ARG A 209 -10.51 3.76 -8.21
C ARG A 209 -9.30 3.57 -9.11
N ASP A 210 -9.42 4.02 -10.35
CA ASP A 210 -8.27 4.09 -11.27
C ASP A 210 -7.35 5.29 -10.96
N ILE A 211 -6.31 5.45 -11.78
CA ILE A 211 -5.28 6.50 -11.62
C ILE A 211 -5.84 7.92 -11.72
N ASP A 212 -7.02 8.07 -12.32
CA ASP A 212 -7.76 9.33 -12.46
C ASP A 212 -8.82 9.51 -11.36
N GLY A 213 -9.01 8.49 -10.51
CA GLY A 213 -9.97 8.51 -9.41
C GLY A 213 -11.38 8.04 -9.80
N VAL A 214 -11.52 7.31 -10.90
CA VAL A 214 -12.81 6.83 -11.41
C VAL A 214 -13.06 5.38 -10.98
N LEU A 215 -14.29 5.09 -10.54
CA LEU A 215 -14.76 3.76 -10.11
C LEU A 215 -15.15 2.87 -11.30
N ASN A 216 -14.18 2.53 -12.15
CA ASN A 216 -14.38 1.65 -13.32
C ASN A 216 -13.35 0.49 -13.36
N VAL A 217 -12.65 0.22 -12.26
CA VAL A 217 -11.62 -0.83 -12.20
C VAL A 217 -12.26 -2.23 -12.19
N LEU A 218 -13.29 -2.42 -11.36
CA LEU A 218 -14.07 -3.65 -11.31
C LEU A 218 -15.25 -3.56 -12.29
N PRO A 219 -15.59 -4.64 -13.01
CA PRO A 219 -16.73 -4.65 -13.91
C PRO A 219 -18.05 -4.43 -13.16
N LYS A 220 -18.90 -3.56 -13.71
CA LYS A 220 -20.28 -3.40 -13.21
C LYS A 220 -21.07 -4.70 -13.42
N ARG A 221 -21.95 -4.99 -12.47
CA ARG A 221 -22.80 -6.19 -12.48
C ARG A 221 -24.26 -5.79 -12.61
N TYR A 222 -25.07 -6.68 -13.18
CA TYR A 222 -26.48 -6.47 -13.43
C TYR A 222 -27.27 -7.73 -13.12
N ASP A 223 -28.50 -7.59 -12.60
CA ASP A 223 -29.42 -8.71 -12.42
C ASP A 223 -30.06 -9.15 -13.75
N GLU A 224 -30.88 -10.21 -13.71
CA GLU A 224 -31.59 -10.72 -14.89
C GLU A 224 -32.56 -9.70 -15.51
N SER A 225 -32.99 -8.70 -14.72
CA SER A 225 -33.87 -7.60 -15.17
C SER A 225 -33.09 -6.40 -15.71
N GLY A 226 -31.76 -6.45 -15.72
CA GLY A 226 -30.88 -5.37 -16.20
C GLY A 226 -30.64 -4.24 -15.19
N ASN A 227 -31.01 -4.40 -13.92
CA ASN A 227 -30.71 -3.42 -12.88
C ASN A 227 -29.26 -3.59 -12.41
N GLN A 228 -28.55 -2.47 -12.20
CA GLN A 228 -27.18 -2.52 -11.70
C GLN A 228 -27.17 -3.04 -10.25
N LEU A 229 -26.38 -4.10 -10.01
CA LEU A 229 -26.09 -4.64 -8.69
C LEU A 229 -24.86 -3.95 -8.08
N PRO A 230 -24.75 -3.85 -6.74
CA PRO A 230 -23.50 -3.49 -6.09
C PRO A 230 -22.37 -4.47 -6.48
N THR A 231 -21.14 -3.97 -6.62
CA THR A 231 -20.00 -4.70 -7.22
C THR A 231 -19.65 -6.01 -6.50
N HIS A 232 -20.01 -6.12 -5.22
CA HIS A 232 -19.70 -7.26 -4.36
C HIS A 232 -20.91 -8.12 -3.99
N VAL A 233 -22.09 -7.85 -4.58
CA VAL A 233 -23.25 -8.75 -4.46
C VAL A 233 -23.10 -9.89 -5.47
N PHE A 234 -23.29 -11.12 -5.00
CA PHE A 234 -23.33 -12.32 -5.82
C PHE A 234 -24.80 -12.66 -6.11
N PRO A 235 -25.17 -12.92 -7.38
CA PRO A 235 -26.51 -13.37 -7.74
C PRO A 235 -26.80 -14.80 -7.26
#